data_AF-A0A443VEP6-F1
#
_entry.id   AF-A0A443VEP6-F1
#
_cell.length_a   1.000
_cell.length_b   1.000
_cell.length_c   1.000
_cell.angle_alpha   90.00
_cell.angle_beta   90.00
_cell.angle_gamma   90.00
#
_symmetry.space_group_name_H-M   'P 1'
#
loop_
_entity.id
_entity.type
_entity.pdbx_description
1 polymer ?
#
loop_
_entity_poly.entity_id
_entity_poly.type
_entity_poly.pdbx_seq_one_letter_code
_entity_poly.pdbx_strand_id
1 'polypeptide(L)'
;MLIMMKNKRITLSLLFLNVIYLIVCCFVFFFIASVAIDLIFDGKVNLTREVIKDIIVVSIIAGTAGGLGSWLFAKLDERKARKSPPSDPD
;
A
#
# COMPACT_ATOMS: atom_id res chain seq x y z
N MET A 1 3.51 20.95 -22.71
CA MET A 1 4.68 20.85 -21.82
C MET A 1 5.01 19.36 -21.69
N LEU A 2 6.06 18.92 -22.37
CA LEU A 2 6.55 17.53 -22.38
C LEU A 2 6.85 17.10 -20.94
N ILE A 3 5.99 16.29 -20.33
CA ILE A 3 6.38 15.49 -19.17
C ILE A 3 7.24 14.38 -19.75
N MET A 4 8.54 14.66 -19.84
CA MET A 4 9.57 13.73 -20.28
C MET A 4 9.32 12.35 -19.69
N MET A 5 9.31 11.37 -20.59
CA MET A 5 9.49 9.96 -20.29
C MET A 5 10.72 9.77 -19.41
N LYS A 6 10.55 9.85 -18.09
CA LYS A 6 11.55 9.36 -17.17
C LYS A 6 11.36 7.86 -17.18
N ASN A 7 12.30 7.17 -17.82
CA ASN A 7 12.53 5.74 -17.70
C ASN A 7 12.68 5.43 -16.21
N LYS A 8 11.54 5.25 -15.53
CA LYS A 8 11.46 5.13 -14.08
C LYS A 8 11.84 3.69 -13.84
N ARG A 9 13.15 3.41 -13.75
CA ARG A 9 13.63 2.13 -13.25
C ARG A 9 12.89 1.91 -11.95
N ILE A 10 11.93 0.99 -11.96
CA ILE A 10 11.15 0.65 -10.79
C ILE A 10 12.18 0.08 -9.82
N THR A 11 12.65 0.95 -8.94
CA THR A 11 13.77 0.65 -8.06
C THR A 11 13.15 -0.02 -6.86
N LEU A 12 13.68 -1.17 -6.43
CA LEU A 12 13.24 -1.91 -5.24
C LEU A 12 12.97 -0.98 -4.05
N SER A 13 13.80 0.05 -3.88
CA SER A 13 13.67 1.08 -2.84
C SER A 13 12.37 1.90 -2.92
N LEU A 14 11.89 2.26 -4.12
CA LEU A 14 10.64 3.01 -4.27
C LEU A 14 9.42 2.16 -3.90
N LEU A 15 9.46 0.87 -4.21
CA LEU A 15 8.39 -0.05 -3.85
C LEU A 15 8.40 -0.35 -2.34
N PHE A 16 9.57 -0.48 -1.73
CA PHE A 16 9.70 -0.61 -0.28
C PHE A 16 9.17 0.62 0.46
N LEU A 17 9.46 1.83 -0.04
CA LEU A 17 8.94 3.07 0.50
C LEU A 17 7.41 3.14 0.40
N ASN A 18 6.84 2.65 -0.71
CA ASN A 18 5.39 2.56 -0.89
C ASN A 18 4.75 1.54 0.08
N VAL A 19 5.39 0.39 0.30
CA VAL A 19 4.92 -0.60 1.28
C VAL A 19 4.90 0.00 2.68
N ILE A 20 5.98 0.66 3.11
CA ILE A 20 6.05 1.31 4.43
C ILE A 20 4.99 2.40 4.54
N TYR A 21 4.82 3.22 3.51
CA TYR A 21 3.79 4.26 3.47
C TYR A 21 2.37 3.68 3.62
N LEU A 22 2.06 2.59 2.91
CA LEU A 22 0.77 1.90 3.03
C LEU A 22 0.57 1.29 4.42
N ILE A 23 1.60 0.69 5.02
CA ILE A 23 1.52 0.16 6.39
C ILE A 23 1.15 1.28 7.37
N VAL A 24 1.85 2.42 7.30
CA VAL A 24 1.57 3.57 8.18
C VAL A 24 0.17 4.13 7.95
N CYS A 25 -0.24 4.25 6.68
CA CYS A 25 -1.57 4.76 6.34
C CYS A 25 -2.69 3.81 6.82
N CYS A 26 -2.52 2.49 6.65
CA CYS A 26 -3.43 1.49 7.19
C CYS A 26 -3.48 1.53 8.71
N PHE A 27 -2.34 1.67 9.38
CA PHE A 27 -2.27 1.76 10.83
C PHE A 27 -3.07 2.95 11.37
N VAL A 28 -2.89 4.14 10.79
CA VAL A 28 -3.64 5.34 11.17
C VAL A 28 -5.14 5.14 10.91
N PHE A 29 -5.50 4.55 9.77
CA PHE A 29 -6.91 4.29 9.43
C PHE A 29 -7.58 3.33 10.42
N PHE A 30 -6.95 2.18 10.71
CA PHE A 30 -7.48 1.22 11.67
C PHE A 30 -7.53 1.76 13.09
N PHE A 31 -6.56 2.60 13.48
CA PHE A 31 -6.58 3.27 14.78
C PHE A 31 -7.78 4.20 14.92
N ILE A 32 -8.02 5.07 13.93
CA ILE A 32 -9.18 5.97 13.92
C ILE A 32 -10.48 5.17 13.89
N ALA A 33 -10.54 4.11 13.07
CA ALA A 33 -11.72 3.25 12.98
C ALA A 33 -12.03 2.57 14.32
N SER A 34 -11.03 2.03 15.02
CA SER A 34 -11.23 1.45 16.35
C SER A 34 -11.73 2.46 17.36
N VAL A 35 -11.14 3.67 17.40
CA VAL A 35 -11.62 4.73 18.29
C VAL A 35 -13.05 5.11 17.96
N ALA A 36 -13.41 5.20 16.68
CA ALA A 36 -14.78 5.51 16.25
C ALA A 36 -15.77 4.41 16.65
N ILE A 37 -15.40 3.13 16.50
CA ILE A 37 -16.23 1.99 16.90
C ILE A 37 -16.46 2.01 18.42
N ASP A 38 -15.40 2.16 19.22
CA ASP A 38 -15.51 2.23 20.68
C ASP A 38 -16.39 3.40 21.13
N LEU A 39 -16.29 4.55 20.46
CA LEU A 39 -17.06 5.74 20.77
C LEU A 39 -18.54 5.61 20.39
N ILE A 40 -18.85 4.88 19.30
CA ILE A 40 -20.23 4.62 18.85
C ILE A 40 -20.90 3.56 19.72
N PHE A 41 -20.21 2.47 20.06
CA PHE A 41 -20.80 1.33 20.75
C PHE A 41 -20.79 1.44 22.27
N ASP A 42 -19.68 1.90 22.86
CA ASP A 42 -19.50 1.95 24.32
C ASP A 42 -19.62 3.36 24.90
N GLY A 43 -19.57 4.40 24.05
CA GLY A 43 -19.51 5.80 24.48
C GLY A 43 -18.24 6.15 25.27
N LYS A 44 -17.29 5.21 25.34
CA LYS A 44 -16.01 5.30 26.06
C LYS A 44 -14.93 4.65 25.22
N VAL A 45 -13.75 5.26 25.21
CA VAL A 45 -12.60 4.75 24.45
C VAL A 45 -11.92 3.64 25.27
N ASN A 46 -12.37 2.40 25.10
CA ASN A 46 -11.77 1.22 25.75
C ASN A 46 -10.68 0.61 24.88
N LEU A 47 -9.56 1.33 24.77
CA LEU A 47 -8.40 0.91 23.99
C LEU A 47 -7.66 -0.26 24.69
N THR A 48 -8.18 -1.47 24.54
CA THR A 48 -7.62 -2.67 25.17
C THR A 48 -6.34 -3.10 24.44
N ARG A 49 -5.38 -3.67 25.19
CA ARG A 49 -4.09 -4.13 24.64
C ARG A 49 -4.23 -5.15 23.52
N GLU A 50 -5.32 -5.92 23.52
CA GLU A 50 -5.67 -6.88 22.46
C GLU A 50 -6.05 -6.16 21.15
N VAL A 51 -6.91 -5.14 21.22
CA VAL A 51 -7.31 -4.34 20.05
C VAL A 51 -6.10 -3.66 19.42
N ILE A 52 -5.18 -3.12 20.23
CA ILE A 52 -3.93 -2.52 19.72
C ILE A 52 -3.08 -3.55 18.98
N LYS A 53 -2.98 -4.78 19.50
CA LYS A 53 -2.24 -5.85 18.83
C LYS A 53 -2.91 -6.24 17.50
N ASP A 54 -4.22 -6.35 17.48
CA ASP A 54 -4.96 -6.67 16.26
C ASP A 54 -4.80 -5.60 15.19
N ILE A 55 -4.87 -4.32 15.56
CA ILE A 55 -4.61 -3.19 14.65
C ILE A 55 -3.20 -3.30 14.06
N ILE A 56 -2.19 -3.62 14.87
CA ILE A 56 -0.81 -3.78 14.39
C ILE A 56 -0.70 -4.94 13.40
N VAL A 57 -1.23 -6.11 13.77
CA VAL A 57 -1.16 -7.32 12.94
C VAL A 57 -1.90 -7.11 11.61
N VAL A 58 -3.12 -6.58 11.65
CA VAL A 58 -3.91 -6.36 10.44
C VAL A 58 -3.29 -5.30 9.54
N SER A 59 -2.66 -4.27 10.10
CA SER A 59 -1.95 -3.24 9.32
C SER A 59 -0.71 -3.80 8.62
N ILE A 60 0.02 -4.70 9.29
CA ILE A 60 1.17 -5.39 8.68
C ILE A 60 0.69 -6.31 7.54
N ILE A 61 -0.38 -7.09 7.76
CA ILE A 61 -0.95 -7.97 6.72
C ILE A 61 -1.43 -7.15 5.52
N ALA A 62 -2.24 -6.11 5.77
CA ALA A 62 -2.79 -5.26 4.72
C ALA A 62 -1.69 -4.52 3.94
N GLY A 63 -0.71 -3.96 4.64
CA GLY A 63 0.40 -3.26 4.01
C GLY A 63 1.34 -4.20 3.25
N THR A 64 1.60 -5.41 3.77
CA THR A 64 2.42 -6.42 3.08
C THR A 64 1.68 -6.96 1.85
N ALA A 65 0.39 -7.27 1.95
CA ALA A 65 -0.44 -7.73 0.83
C ALA A 65 -0.59 -6.65 -0.25
N GLY A 66 -0.87 -5.40 0.14
CA GLY A 66 -0.96 -4.27 -0.78
C GLY A 66 0.39 -3.95 -1.43
N GLY A 67 1.47 -4.01 -0.66
CA GLY A 67 2.84 -3.86 -1.13
C GLY A 67 3.25 -4.93 -2.14
N LEU A 68 3.07 -6.21 -1.79
CA LEU A 68 3.36 -7.36 -2.67
C LEU A 68 2.47 -7.36 -3.91
N GLY A 69 1.18 -7.03 -3.78
CA GLY A 69 0.26 -6.90 -4.89
C GLY A 69 0.76 -5.83 -5.88
N SER A 70 1.09 -4.64 -5.38
CA SER A 70 1.63 -3.55 -6.21
C SER A 70 2.95 -3.93 -6.90
N TRP A 71 3.82 -4.70 -6.22
CA TRP A 71 5.06 -5.24 -6.79
C TRP A 71 4.77 -6.26 -7.91
N LEU A 72 3.82 -7.16 -7.69
CA LEU A 72 3.44 -8.17 -8.67
C LEU A 72 2.84 -7.54 -9.94
N PHE A 73 1.96 -6.55 -9.78
CA PHE A 73 1.42 -5.78 -10.90
C PHE A 73 2.51 -4.99 -11.64
N ALA A 74 3.44 -4.36 -10.92
CA ALA A 74 4.59 -3.69 -11.55
C ALA A 74 5.44 -4.66 -12.36
N LYS A 75 5.69 -5.88 -11.87
CA LYS A 75 6.42 -6.93 -12.59
C LYS A 75 5.68 -7.45 -13.82
N LEU A 76 4.35 -7.59 -13.74
CA LEU A 76 3.52 -7.98 -14.87
C LEU A 76 3.53 -6.91 -15.95
N ASP A 77 3.45 -5.63 -15.57
CA ASP A 77 3.51 -4.51 -16.50
C ASP A 77 4.88 -4.41 -17.19
N GLU A 78 5.98 -4.56 -16.45
CA GLU A 78 7.34 -4.67 -17.02
C GLU A 78 7.43 -5.81 -18.06
N ARG A 79 6.81 -6.97 -17.77
CA ARG A 79 6.85 -8.14 -18.65
C ARG A 79 5.97 -7.94 -19.90
N LYS A 80 4.85 -7.23 -19.76
CA LYS A 80 3.95 -6.88 -20.88
C LYS A 80 4.61 -5.83 -21.78
N ALA A 81 5.22 -4.80 -21.21
CA ALA A 81 5.96 -3.78 -21.94
C ALA A 81 7.14 -4.37 -22.73
N ARG A 82 7.79 -5.43 -22.23
CA ARG A 82 8.87 -6.14 -22.95
C ARG A 82 8.38 -7.03 -24.11
N LYS A 83 7.10 -7.44 -24.11
CA LYS A 83 6.53 -8.28 -25.17
C LYS A 83 5.92 -7.47 -26.32
N SER A 84 5.60 -6.20 -26.10
CA SER A 84 5.15 -5.29 -27.15
C SER A 84 6.39 -4.66 -27.82
N PRO A 85 6.66 -4.91 -29.11
CA PRO A 85 7.61 -4.08 -29.85
C PRO A 85 7.04 -2.66 -29.95
N PRO A 86 7.87 -1.62 -30.13
CA PRO A 86 7.37 -0.32 -30.58
C PRO A 86 6.72 -0.53 -31.95
N SER A 87 5.39 -0.45 -32.01
CA SER A 87 4.65 -0.22 -33.24
C SER A 87 4.69 1.27 -33.53
N ASP A 88 5.89 1.82 -33.79
CA ASP A 88 5.97 3.09 -34.51
C ASP A 88 5.80 2.74 -36.00
N PRO A 89 4.71 3.20 -36.66
CA PRO A 89 4.65 3.18 -38.10
C PRO A 89 5.54 4.31 -38.63
N ASP A 90 6.45 3.97 -39.55
CA ASP A 90 7.14 4.93 -40.42
C ASP A 90 6.14 5.78 -41.23
#